data_AF-A0A494TI88-F1
#
_entry.id   AF-A0A494TI88-F1
#
_cell.length_a   1.000
_cell.length_b   1.000
_cell.length_c   1.000
_cell.angle_alpha   90.00
_cell.angle_beta   90.00
_cell.angle_gamma   90.00
#
_symmetry.space_group_name_H-M   'P 1'
#
loop_
_entity.id
_entity.type
_entity.pdbx_description
1 polymer ?
#
loop_
_entity_poly.entity_id
_entity_poly.type
_entity_poly.pdbx_seq_one_letter_code
_entity_poly.pdbx_strand_id
1 'polypeptide(L)'
;MTEGVDVPETSDRTLNRMVGATVVALSVLLTIGNIKDGNIVQNMQADQASKIDLWDQYQATKVKAHLSEDTAMMLTALDKIPESAAATKTAARYRSESRGLQDQARSAETDYDVQGRRDDQFDLAEGFMSIALAVSGISALTESRKLLIIGWIAAGFGLLFLIAGFLDLPIHPDVLVAFLT
;
A
#
# COMPACT_ATOMS: atom_id res chain seq x y z
N MET A 1 43.80 -53.61 8.63
CA MET A 1 43.44 -52.46 9.47
C MET A 1 42.65 -51.51 8.60
N THR A 2 41.33 -51.62 8.59
CA THR A 2 40.44 -50.68 7.90
C THR A 2 40.09 -49.61 8.92
N GLU A 3 40.78 -48.47 8.87
CA GLU A 3 40.32 -47.26 9.54
C GLU A 3 38.94 -46.93 8.96
N GLY A 4 37.90 -47.20 9.75
CA GLY A 4 36.61 -46.60 9.51
C GLY A 4 36.81 -45.10 9.58
N VAL A 5 36.60 -44.41 8.47
CA VAL A 5 36.47 -42.97 8.46
C VAL A 5 35.29 -42.65 9.36
N ASP A 6 35.58 -42.24 10.60
CA ASP A 6 34.61 -41.67 11.51
C ASP A 6 34.16 -40.36 10.87
N VAL A 7 33.09 -40.44 10.07
CA VAL A 7 32.36 -39.27 9.63
C VAL A 7 31.68 -38.75 10.90
N PRO A 8 31.99 -37.54 11.40
CA PRO A 8 31.34 -37.03 12.60
C PRO A 8 29.86 -36.79 12.28
N GLU A 9 29.03 -37.78 12.56
CA GLU A 9 27.59 -37.73 12.34
C GLU A 9 26.92 -37.08 13.55
N THR A 10 26.93 -35.75 13.62
CA THR A 10 26.00 -35.02 14.50
C THR A 10 25.45 -33.76 13.83
N SER A 11 24.99 -33.88 12.59
CA SER A 11 23.99 -32.93 12.10
C SER A 11 22.80 -32.99 13.07
N ASP A 12 22.52 -31.88 13.77
CA ASP A 12 21.45 -31.81 14.77
C ASP A 12 20.09 -32.00 14.07
N ARG A 13 19.66 -33.26 13.91
CA ARG A 13 18.43 -33.66 13.19
C ARG A 13 17.20 -32.90 13.70
N THR A 14 17.21 -32.48 14.96
CA THR A 14 16.15 -31.67 15.56
C THR A 14 16.15 -30.26 15.00
N LEU A 15 17.32 -29.58 14.98
CA LEU A 15 17.46 -28.24 14.40
C LEU A 15 17.02 -28.23 12.94
N ASN A 16 17.48 -29.19 12.13
CA ASN A 16 17.14 -29.25 10.71
C ASN A 16 15.64 -29.48 10.47
N ARG A 17 14.97 -30.29 11.31
CA ARG A 17 13.50 -30.43 11.28
C ARG A 17 12.80 -29.12 11.64
N MET A 18 13.29 -28.40 12.65
CA MET A 18 12.71 -27.13 13.08
C MET A 18 12.89 -26.04 11.99
N VAL A 19 14.05 -25.97 11.36
CA VAL A 19 14.30 -25.07 10.22
C VAL A 19 13.36 -25.41 9.07
N GLY A 20 13.27 -26.69 8.70
CA GLY A 20 12.37 -27.13 7.63
C GLY A 20 10.91 -26.76 7.89
N ALA A 21 10.42 -26.99 9.11
CA ALA A 21 9.07 -26.58 9.51
C ALA A 21 8.88 -25.06 9.47
N THR A 22 9.88 -24.29 9.94
CA THR A 22 9.85 -22.82 9.93
C THR A 22 9.78 -22.30 8.50
N VAL A 23 10.62 -22.81 7.60
CA VAL A 23 10.65 -22.44 6.19
C VAL A 23 9.29 -22.68 5.54
N VAL A 24 8.71 -23.88 5.71
CA VAL A 24 7.38 -24.20 5.16
C VAL A 24 6.31 -23.26 5.70
N ALA A 25 6.28 -23.01 7.00
CA ALA A 25 5.30 -22.12 7.61
C ALA A 25 5.43 -20.68 7.08
N LEU A 26 6.64 -20.14 7.03
CA LEU A 26 6.91 -18.79 6.51
C LEU A 26 6.56 -18.68 5.03
N SER A 27 6.88 -19.68 4.21
CA SER A 27 6.54 -19.66 2.77
C SER A 27 5.03 -19.62 2.54
N VAL A 28 4.24 -20.34 3.36
CA VAL A 28 2.77 -20.29 3.26
C VAL A 28 2.25 -18.91 3.67
N LEU A 29 2.75 -18.34 4.77
CA LEU A 29 2.32 -17.02 5.24
C LEU A 29 2.68 -15.91 4.25
N LEU A 30 3.90 -15.92 3.71
CA LEU A 30 4.34 -15.01 2.64
C LEU A 30 3.43 -15.14 1.42
N THR A 31 3.16 -16.36 0.97
CA THR A 31 2.27 -16.57 -0.20
C THR A 31 0.88 -15.97 0.03
N ILE A 32 0.30 -16.15 1.22
CA ILE A 32 -1.00 -15.58 1.58
C ILE A 32 -0.94 -14.05 1.65
N GLY A 33 0.12 -13.50 2.27
CA GLY A 33 0.38 -12.07 2.35
C GLY A 33 0.46 -11.44 0.96
N ASN A 34 1.31 -11.97 0.09
CA ASN A 34 1.55 -11.42 -1.25
C ASN A 34 0.29 -11.49 -2.14
N ILE A 35 -0.57 -12.49 -1.98
CA ILE A 35 -1.87 -12.53 -2.68
C ILE A 35 -2.79 -11.39 -2.20
N LYS A 36 -2.83 -11.13 -0.89
CA LYS A 36 -3.67 -10.08 -0.31
C LYS A 36 -3.14 -8.69 -0.66
N ASP A 37 -1.84 -8.51 -0.52
CA ASP A 37 -1.09 -7.33 -0.89
C ASP A 37 -1.30 -6.96 -2.36
N GLY A 38 -1.10 -7.91 -3.28
CA GLY A 38 -1.33 -7.68 -4.71
C GLY A 38 -2.77 -7.26 -5.06
N ASN A 39 -3.77 -7.64 -4.27
CA ASN A 39 -5.14 -7.13 -4.42
C ASN A 39 -5.30 -5.71 -3.88
N ILE A 40 -4.60 -5.35 -2.81
CA ILE A 40 -4.57 -3.99 -2.26
C ILE A 40 -3.91 -3.05 -3.27
N VAL A 41 -2.75 -3.40 -3.80
CA VAL A 41 -2.06 -2.64 -4.85
C VAL A 41 -2.97 -2.41 -6.07
N GLN A 42 -3.70 -3.44 -6.51
CA GLN A 42 -4.66 -3.29 -7.62
C GLN A 42 -5.79 -2.30 -7.29
N ASN A 43 -6.35 -2.37 -6.08
CA ASN A 43 -7.37 -1.43 -5.64
C ASN A 43 -6.79 0.00 -5.52
N MET A 44 -5.59 0.15 -4.98
CA MET A 44 -4.90 1.43 -4.89
C MET A 44 -4.64 2.06 -6.27
N GLN A 45 -4.29 1.25 -7.27
CA GLN A 45 -4.14 1.73 -8.65
C GLN A 45 -5.47 2.22 -9.23
N ALA A 46 -6.56 1.50 -8.97
CA ALA A 46 -7.90 1.92 -9.37
C ALA A 46 -8.34 3.21 -8.65
N ASP A 47 -8.09 3.32 -7.34
CA ASP A 47 -8.38 4.50 -6.53
C ASP A 47 -7.54 5.70 -6.98
N GLN A 48 -6.25 5.49 -7.27
CA GLN A 48 -5.38 6.52 -7.81
C GLN A 48 -5.85 7.02 -9.17
N ALA A 49 -6.31 6.13 -10.06
CA ALA A 49 -6.88 6.51 -11.35
C ALA A 49 -8.17 7.34 -11.17
N SER A 50 -9.07 6.89 -10.28
CA SER A 50 -10.30 7.61 -9.93
C SER A 50 -10.02 9.00 -9.34
N LYS A 51 -9.03 9.10 -8.44
CA LYS A 51 -8.55 10.37 -7.86
C LYS A 51 -8.08 11.33 -8.96
N ILE A 52 -7.23 10.86 -9.88
CA ILE A 52 -6.73 11.67 -10.99
C ILE A 52 -7.89 12.15 -11.87
N ASP A 53 -8.80 11.26 -12.26
CA ASP A 53 -9.96 11.59 -13.09
C ASP A 53 -10.87 12.63 -12.42
N LEU A 54 -11.11 12.53 -11.11
CA LEU A 54 -11.92 13.49 -10.35
C LEU A 54 -11.26 14.88 -10.30
N TRP A 55 -9.94 14.93 -10.10
CA TRP A 55 -9.19 16.18 -10.16
C TRP A 55 -9.22 16.80 -11.56
N ASP A 56 -9.08 16.00 -12.61
CA ASP A 56 -9.18 16.47 -13.99
C ASP A 56 -10.57 17.01 -14.32
N GLN A 57 -11.63 16.31 -13.89
CA GLN A 57 -13.01 16.78 -14.03
C GLN A 57 -13.26 18.07 -13.27
N TYR A 58 -12.74 18.20 -12.03
CA TYR A 58 -12.82 19.42 -11.25
C TYR A 58 -12.15 20.58 -11.99
N GLN A 59 -10.92 20.39 -12.46
CA GLN A 59 -10.15 21.42 -13.16
C GLN A 59 -10.83 21.82 -14.47
N ALA A 60 -11.30 20.85 -15.27
CA ALA A 60 -12.05 21.11 -16.49
C ALA A 60 -13.35 21.89 -16.21
N THR A 61 -14.06 21.56 -15.13
CA THR A 61 -15.29 22.26 -14.74
C THR A 61 -15.01 23.69 -14.29
N LYS A 62 -13.92 23.93 -13.56
CA LYS A 62 -13.46 25.28 -13.24
C LYS A 62 -13.11 26.10 -14.48
N VAL A 63 -12.43 25.51 -15.46
CA VAL A 63 -12.14 26.19 -16.74
C VAL A 63 -13.43 26.55 -17.46
N LYS A 64 -14.43 25.66 -17.51
CA LYS A 64 -15.75 25.96 -18.08
C LYS A 64 -16.47 27.10 -17.35
N ALA A 65 -16.32 27.18 -16.03
CA ALA A 65 -16.85 28.29 -15.24
C ALA A 65 -16.20 29.62 -15.64
N HIS A 66 -14.86 29.68 -15.66
CA HIS A 66 -14.13 30.88 -16.07
C HIS A 66 -14.41 31.30 -17.52
N LEU A 67 -14.47 30.35 -18.46
CA LEU A 67 -14.86 30.65 -19.84
C LEU A 67 -16.26 31.26 -19.93
N SER A 68 -17.20 30.79 -19.11
CA SER A 68 -18.57 31.34 -19.06
C SER A 68 -18.58 32.74 -18.43
N GLU A 69 -17.70 33.03 -17.47
CA GLU A 69 -17.50 34.35 -16.88
C GLU A 69 -16.94 35.33 -17.91
N ASP A 70 -15.87 34.96 -18.62
CA ASP A 70 -15.26 35.77 -19.66
C ASP A 70 -16.26 36.06 -20.79
N THR A 71 -17.06 35.06 -21.17
CA THR A 71 -18.15 35.22 -22.14
C THR A 71 -19.19 36.22 -21.65
N ALA A 72 -19.60 36.16 -20.38
CA ALA A 72 -20.54 37.13 -19.79
C ALA A 72 -19.96 38.55 -19.80
N MET A 73 -18.67 38.71 -19.46
CA MET A 73 -17.99 40.01 -19.50
C MET A 73 -17.95 40.58 -20.92
N MET A 74 -17.59 39.76 -21.91
CA MET A 74 -17.57 40.15 -23.32
C MET A 74 -18.97 40.55 -23.82
N LEU A 75 -20.00 39.76 -23.52
CA LEU A 75 -21.38 40.06 -23.91
C LEU A 75 -21.91 41.34 -23.26
N THR A 76 -21.51 41.61 -22.01
CA THR A 76 -21.83 42.87 -21.33
C THR A 76 -21.18 44.07 -22.04
N ALA A 77 -19.91 43.94 -22.46
CA ALA A 77 -19.22 44.99 -23.21
C ALA A 77 -19.84 45.26 -24.60
N LEU A 78 -20.56 44.27 -25.16
CA LEU A 78 -21.28 44.36 -26.44
C LEU A 78 -22.76 44.74 -26.28
N ASP A 79 -23.21 45.12 -25.08
CA ASP A 79 -24.61 45.48 -24.75
C ASP A 79 -25.62 44.34 -25.01
N LYS A 80 -25.16 43.08 -24.93
CA LYS A 80 -25.97 41.85 -25.04
C LYS A 80 -26.38 41.33 -23.66
N ILE A 81 -27.20 42.12 -22.97
CA ILE A 81 -27.54 41.92 -21.55
C ILE A 81 -28.27 40.59 -21.27
N PRO A 82 -29.29 40.16 -22.05
CA PRO A 82 -29.95 38.87 -21.81
C PRO A 82 -29.01 37.66 -21.94
N GLU A 83 -28.13 37.68 -22.95
CA GLU A 83 -27.15 36.63 -23.20
C GLU A 83 -26.07 36.61 -22.11
N SER A 84 -25.62 37.78 -21.66
CA SER A 84 -24.70 37.92 -20.52
C SER A 84 -25.28 37.31 -19.24
N ALA A 85 -26.57 37.54 -18.95
CA ALA A 85 -27.24 36.95 -17.80
C ALA A 85 -27.30 35.41 -17.89
N ALA A 86 -27.54 34.86 -19.08
CA ALA A 86 -27.53 33.41 -19.31
C ALA A 86 -26.12 32.80 -19.12
N ALA A 87 -25.07 33.48 -19.61
CA ALA A 87 -23.68 33.07 -19.40
C ALA A 87 -23.29 33.13 -17.91
N THR A 88 -23.71 34.18 -17.19
CA THR A 88 -23.49 34.31 -15.73
C THR A 88 -24.15 33.17 -14.96
N LYS A 89 -25.39 32.79 -15.31
CA LYS A 89 -26.07 31.64 -14.69
C LYS A 89 -25.32 30.33 -14.97
N THR A 90 -24.79 30.17 -16.18
CA THR A 90 -23.99 28.99 -16.56
C THR A 90 -22.69 28.92 -15.77
N ALA A 91 -21.98 30.05 -15.61
CA ALA A 91 -20.80 30.14 -14.75
C ALA A 91 -21.12 29.74 -13.31
N ALA A 92 -22.21 30.28 -12.74
CA ALA A 92 -22.63 29.95 -11.37
C ALA A 92 -22.94 28.45 -11.20
N ARG A 93 -23.57 27.81 -12.20
CA ARG A 93 -23.80 26.36 -12.20
C ARG A 93 -22.49 25.58 -12.14
N TYR A 94 -21.54 25.86 -13.04
CA TYR A 94 -20.25 25.17 -13.05
C TYR A 94 -19.43 25.41 -11.77
N ARG A 95 -19.48 26.61 -11.17
CA ARG A 95 -18.85 26.86 -9.86
C ARG A 95 -19.45 26.00 -8.75
N SER A 96 -20.76 25.76 -8.78
CA SER A 96 -21.43 24.89 -7.81
C SER A 96 -21.01 23.43 -8.02
N GLU A 97 -21.04 22.96 -9.26
CA GLU A 97 -20.61 21.60 -9.63
C GLU A 97 -19.14 21.36 -9.27
N SER A 98 -18.25 22.33 -9.50
CA SER A 98 -16.83 22.19 -9.16
C SER A 98 -16.59 22.00 -7.67
N ARG A 99 -17.41 22.59 -6.79
CA ARG A 99 -17.27 22.36 -5.33
C ARG A 99 -17.57 20.91 -4.98
N GLY A 100 -18.65 20.35 -5.53
CA GLY A 100 -18.99 18.94 -5.33
C GLY A 100 -17.93 17.98 -5.89
N LEU A 101 -17.30 18.32 -7.01
CA LEU A 101 -16.18 17.54 -7.56
C LEU A 101 -14.93 17.63 -6.69
N GLN A 102 -14.64 18.80 -6.10
CA GLN A 102 -13.52 18.96 -5.18
C GLN A 102 -13.69 18.09 -3.93
N ASP A 103 -14.89 18.05 -3.36
CA ASP A 103 -15.16 17.22 -2.17
C ASP A 103 -15.04 15.73 -2.50
N GLN A 104 -15.53 15.29 -3.68
CA GLN A 104 -15.34 13.92 -4.17
C GLN A 104 -13.87 13.58 -4.36
N ALA A 105 -13.08 14.47 -4.98
CA ALA A 105 -11.66 14.25 -5.20
C ALA A 105 -10.88 14.11 -3.88
N ARG A 106 -11.24 14.89 -2.85
CA ARG A 106 -10.66 14.76 -1.49
C ARG A 106 -11.07 13.49 -0.77
N SER A 107 -12.32 13.05 -0.95
CA SER A 107 -12.77 11.76 -0.42
C SER A 107 -11.97 10.61 -1.03
N ALA A 108 -11.81 10.61 -2.36
CA ALA A 108 -11.01 9.61 -3.07
C ALA A 108 -9.53 9.61 -2.62
N GLU A 109 -8.98 10.78 -2.30
CA GLU A 109 -7.64 10.88 -1.70
C GLU A 109 -7.56 10.25 -0.31
N THR A 110 -8.59 10.44 0.53
CA THR A 110 -8.65 9.81 1.85
C THR A 110 -8.77 8.29 1.75
N ASP A 111 -9.58 7.79 0.80
CA ASP A 111 -9.74 6.36 0.55
C ASP A 111 -8.42 5.73 0.10
N TYR A 112 -7.67 6.41 -0.78
CA TYR A 112 -6.32 6.00 -1.18
C TYR A 112 -5.36 5.91 0.02
N ASP A 113 -5.35 6.93 0.88
CA ASP A 113 -4.48 6.96 2.08
C ASP A 113 -4.83 5.83 3.06
N VAL A 114 -6.10 5.39 3.14
CA VAL A 114 -6.50 4.24 3.96
C VAL A 114 -5.90 2.94 3.42
N GLN A 115 -5.95 2.75 2.11
CA GLN A 115 -5.39 1.54 1.50
C GLN A 115 -3.86 1.51 1.57
N GLY A 116 -3.20 2.66 1.40
CA GLY A 116 -1.74 2.76 1.52
C GLY A 116 -1.23 2.29 2.88
N ARG A 117 -1.95 2.59 3.97
CA ARG A 117 -1.56 2.10 5.30
C ARG A 117 -1.63 0.58 5.45
N ARG A 118 -2.50 -0.09 4.68
CA ARG A 118 -2.59 -1.56 4.67
C ARG A 118 -1.47 -2.15 3.84
N ASP A 119 -1.18 -1.56 2.69
CA ASP A 119 -0.05 -1.88 1.82
C ASP A 119 1.26 -1.89 2.62
N ASP A 120 1.54 -0.79 3.35
CA ASP A 120 2.73 -0.65 4.20
C ASP A 120 2.86 -1.78 5.25
N GLN A 121 1.73 -2.24 5.82
CA GLN A 121 1.74 -3.34 6.78
C GLN A 121 2.07 -4.68 6.12
N PHE A 122 1.60 -4.93 4.90
CA PHE A 122 1.92 -6.14 4.15
C PHE A 122 3.37 -6.14 3.67
N ASP A 123 3.89 -5.00 3.21
CA ASP A 123 5.30 -4.83 2.87
C ASP A 123 6.23 -5.10 4.06
N LEU A 124 5.90 -4.56 5.23
CA LEU A 124 6.66 -4.83 6.46
C LEU A 124 6.57 -6.32 6.84
N ALA A 125 5.39 -6.94 6.71
CA ALA A 125 5.22 -8.36 6.97
C ALA A 125 6.11 -9.21 6.05
N GLU A 126 6.10 -8.92 4.75
CA GLU A 126 6.95 -9.59 3.75
C GLU A 126 8.44 -9.41 4.07
N GLY A 127 8.86 -8.18 4.39
CA GLY A 127 10.24 -7.87 4.76
C GLY A 127 10.73 -8.65 5.97
N PHE A 128 9.99 -8.60 7.09
CA PHE A 128 10.37 -9.33 8.32
C PHE A 128 10.33 -10.85 8.14
N MET A 129 9.35 -11.40 7.41
CA MET A 129 9.28 -12.83 7.13
C MET A 129 10.40 -13.29 6.19
N SER A 130 10.79 -12.48 5.22
CA SER A 130 11.93 -12.76 4.33
C SER A 130 13.26 -12.79 5.08
N ILE A 131 13.46 -11.86 6.02
CA ILE A 131 14.61 -11.87 6.94
C ILE A 131 14.57 -13.15 7.81
N ALA A 132 13.41 -13.49 8.37
CA ALA A 132 13.26 -14.71 9.17
C ALA A 132 13.59 -15.98 8.37
N LEU A 133 13.17 -16.04 7.10
CA LEU A 133 13.45 -17.14 6.18
C LEU A 133 14.95 -17.26 5.91
N ALA A 134 15.61 -16.16 5.58
CA ALA A 134 17.05 -16.11 5.33
C ALA A 134 17.87 -16.52 6.56
N VAL A 135 17.54 -15.98 7.74
CA VAL A 135 18.21 -16.31 9.01
C VAL A 135 17.99 -17.78 9.39
N SER A 136 16.79 -18.33 9.14
CA SER A 136 16.51 -19.75 9.33
C SER A 136 17.37 -20.64 8.43
N GLY A 137 17.58 -20.25 7.17
CA GLY A 137 18.49 -20.93 6.25
C GLY A 137 19.94 -20.91 6.73
N ILE A 138 20.44 -19.74 7.17
CA ILE A 138 21.80 -19.60 7.74
C ILE A 138 21.92 -20.44 9.03
N SER A 139 20.86 -20.50 9.84
CA SER A 139 20.84 -21.31 11.06
C SER A 139 21.05 -22.80 10.77
N ALA A 140 20.54 -23.33 9.66
CA ALA A 140 20.80 -24.71 9.25
C ALA A 140 22.25 -24.91 8.79
N LEU A 141 22.80 -23.98 8.01
CA LEU A 141 24.18 -24.05 7.51
C LEU A 141 25.25 -23.94 8.60
N THR A 142 24.96 -23.17 9.65
CA THR A 142 25.88 -22.91 10.76
C THR A 142 25.59 -23.75 12.00
N GLU A 143 24.57 -24.61 11.94
CA GLU A 143 24.09 -25.45 13.04
C GLU A 143 23.81 -24.66 14.35
N SER A 144 23.39 -23.40 14.21
CA SER A 144 23.25 -22.46 15.34
C SER A 144 21.80 -22.23 15.75
N ARG A 145 21.36 -22.89 16.82
CA ARG A 145 20.01 -22.68 17.42
C ARG A 145 19.72 -21.21 17.80
N LYS A 146 20.76 -20.43 18.13
CA LYS A 146 20.61 -19.00 18.45
C LYS A 146 20.13 -18.19 17.24
N LEU A 147 20.63 -18.51 16.05
CA LEU A 147 20.18 -17.86 14.82
C LEU A 147 18.73 -18.22 14.52
N LEU A 148 18.31 -19.47 14.72
CA LEU A 148 16.90 -19.85 14.56
C LEU A 148 15.97 -19.03 15.47
N ILE A 149 16.36 -18.80 16.72
CA ILE A 149 15.58 -17.96 17.65
C ILE A 149 15.48 -16.52 17.15
N ILE A 150 16.57 -15.95 16.64
CA ILE A 150 16.55 -14.60 16.03
C ILE A 150 15.61 -14.58 14.82
N GLY A 151 15.65 -15.62 13.98
CA GLY A 151 14.72 -15.79 12.87
C GLY A 151 13.27 -15.83 13.34
N TRP A 152 12.97 -16.54 14.42
CA TRP A 152 11.62 -16.57 15.00
C TRP A 152 11.16 -15.24 15.59
N ILE A 153 12.05 -14.44 16.16
CA ILE A 153 11.72 -13.08 16.61
C ILE A 153 11.32 -12.23 15.40
N ALA A 154 12.09 -12.27 14.32
CA ALA A 154 11.74 -11.58 13.07
C ALA A 154 10.41 -12.11 12.49
N ALA A 155 10.19 -13.43 12.50
CA ALA A 155 8.93 -14.04 12.07
C ALA A 155 7.74 -13.57 12.92
N GLY A 156 7.94 -13.36 14.23
CA GLY A 156 6.93 -12.83 15.13
C GLY A 156 6.51 -11.41 14.75
N PHE A 157 7.46 -10.53 14.41
CA PHE A 157 7.15 -9.21 13.89
C PHE A 157 6.42 -9.29 12.53
N GLY A 158 6.90 -10.13 11.62
CA GLY A 158 6.23 -10.35 10.33
C GLY A 158 4.79 -10.82 10.51
N LEU A 159 4.54 -11.77 11.41
CA LEU A 159 3.20 -12.28 11.70
C LEU A 159 2.30 -11.20 12.33
N LEU A 160 2.86 -10.37 13.21
CA LEU A 160 2.14 -9.24 13.80
C LEU A 160 1.66 -8.27 12.72
N PHE A 161 2.54 -7.87 11.79
CA PHE A 161 2.16 -6.97 10.69
C PHE A 161 1.20 -7.63 9.70
N LEU A 162 1.38 -8.92 9.41
CA LEU A 162 0.45 -9.68 8.57
C LEU A 162 -0.97 -9.65 9.17
N ILE A 163 -1.10 -9.95 10.47
CA ILE A 163 -2.38 -9.91 11.17
C ILE A 163 -2.94 -8.48 11.20
N ALA A 164 -2.09 -7.48 11.42
CA ALA A 164 -2.50 -6.08 11.40
C ALA A 164 -3.11 -5.67 10.05
N GLY A 165 -2.46 -6.02 8.94
CA GLY A 165 -2.96 -5.77 7.58
C GLY A 165 -4.27 -6.50 7.27
N PHE A 166 -4.44 -7.75 7.74
CA PHE A 166 -5.69 -8.50 7.57
C PHE A 166 -6.85 -7.92 8.38
N LEU A 167 -6.60 -7.51 9.62
CA LEU A 167 -7.61 -7.05 10.57
C LEU A 167 -7.83 -5.53 10.58
N ASP A 168 -7.12 -4.78 9.73
CA ASP A 168 -7.16 -3.31 9.71
C ASP A 168 -6.77 -2.67 11.05
N LEU A 169 -5.80 -3.26 11.75
CA LEU A 169 -5.40 -2.73 13.05
C LEU A 169 -4.61 -1.43 12.87
N PRO A 170 -4.79 -0.43 13.76
CA PRO A 170 -4.10 0.86 13.70
C PRO A 170 -2.62 0.77 14.15
N ILE A 171 -1.96 -0.33 13.83
CA ILE A 171 -0.55 -0.56 14.14
C ILE A 171 0.24 -0.05 12.94
N HIS A 172 0.62 1.22 12.98
CA HIS A 172 1.45 1.83 11.95
C HIS A 172 2.77 2.26 12.57
N PRO A 173 3.88 1.63 12.19
CA PRO A 173 5.18 2.12 12.57
C PRO A 173 5.56 3.26 11.60
N ASP A 174 4.88 4.41 11.75
CA ASP A 174 5.03 5.56 10.84
C ASP A 174 6.49 5.97 10.66
N VAL A 175 7.31 5.81 11.71
CA VAL A 175 8.74 6.11 11.70
C VAL A 175 9.55 5.13 10.84
N LEU A 176 9.17 3.85 10.79
CA LEU A 176 9.84 2.85 9.96
C LEU A 176 9.44 3.00 8.49
N VAL A 177 8.16 3.24 8.21
CA VAL A 177 7.67 3.47 6.84
C VAL A 177 8.31 4.74 6.27
N ALA A 178 8.27 5.85 7.00
CA ALA A 178 8.89 7.12 6.57
C ALA A 178 10.41 7.07 6.40
N PHE A 179 11.10 6.05 6.95
CA PHE A 179 12.52 5.83 6.69
C PHE A 179 12.77 5.05 5.38
N LEU A 180 11.81 4.23 4.95
CA LEU A 180 11.92 3.33 3.80
C LEU A 180 11.34 3.93 2.49
N THR A 181 10.46 4.93 2.60
CA THR A 181 9.87 5.70 1.49
C THR A 181 10.54 7.07 1.33
#